data_AF-A0AAD3CGN4-F1
#
_entry.id   AF-A0AAD3CGN4-F1
#
_cell.length_a   1.000
_cell.length_b   1.000
_cell.length_c   1.000
_cell.angle_alpha   90.00
_cell.angle_beta   90.00
_cell.angle_gamma   90.00
#
_symmetry.space_group_name_H-M   'P 1'
#
loop_
_entity.id
_entity.type
_entity.pdbx_description
1 polymer ?
#
loop_
_entity_poly.entity_id
_entity_poly.type
_entity_poly.pdbx_seq_one_letter_code
_entity_poly.pdbx_strand_id
1 'polypeptide(L)'
;MSWKAGLSRKLPVLRFFACPKSPSSNGVMAWYKNNYQTIKALNPTMPMLLRTTEKAMPAITTELDFTTNDLLKYMIQTNKFQNADGSTAVERVEAAKQYLATDWATIRRERWAHPGFDPEHPMIDEIDPDWKSDPNKRRDLQTYLALKEKADEAMDIIKSGPNDEYTRAENSLLLCQRVDLWCAGEDEVEHAVQHLYMLGKRFNNSERFKDQNEFITEFYPGASDF
;
A
#
# COMPACT_ATOMS: atom_id res chain seq x y z
N MET A 1 -3.33 -16.58 -18.80
CA MET A 1 -2.70 -15.24 -18.70
C MET A 1 -1.37 -15.39 -17.98
N SER A 2 -0.25 -15.09 -18.64
CA SER A 2 1.09 -15.25 -18.05
C SER A 2 1.34 -14.20 -16.97
N TRP A 3 1.51 -14.63 -15.72
CA TRP A 3 1.84 -13.75 -14.57
C TRP A 3 3.08 -12.90 -14.83
N LYS A 4 3.97 -13.34 -15.74
CA LYS A 4 5.18 -12.62 -16.16
C LYS A 4 4.88 -11.23 -16.69
N ALA A 5 3.77 -11.01 -17.41
CA ALA A 5 3.40 -9.69 -17.95
C ALA A 5 2.72 -8.77 -16.91
N GLY A 6 2.29 -9.32 -15.77
CA GLY A 6 1.58 -8.57 -14.72
C GLY A 6 2.48 -8.04 -13.62
N LEU A 7 3.78 -8.37 -13.62
CA LEU A 7 4.69 -8.09 -12.51
C LEU A 7 4.80 -6.58 -12.22
N SER A 8 5.03 -5.75 -13.23
CA SER A 8 5.13 -4.28 -13.09
C SER A 8 3.87 -3.64 -12.51
N ARG A 9 2.71 -4.27 -12.70
CA ARG A 9 1.44 -3.76 -12.16
C ARG A 9 1.25 -4.12 -10.70
N LYS A 10 2.00 -5.08 -10.15
CA LYS A 10 1.75 -5.61 -8.79
C LYS A 10 2.97 -5.57 -7.91
N LEU A 11 4.16 -5.40 -8.46
CA LEU A 11 5.40 -5.34 -7.70
C LEU A 11 6.11 -4.03 -8.05
N PRO A 12 6.49 -3.21 -7.05
CA PRO A 12 7.26 -2.00 -7.30
C PRO A 12 8.68 -2.33 -7.76
N VAL A 13 9.24 -3.46 -7.33
CA VAL A 13 10.62 -3.88 -7.60
C VAL A 13 10.78 -5.38 -7.41
N LEU A 14 11.68 -6.00 -8.18
CA LEU A 14 12.12 -7.37 -7.95
C LEU A 14 13.64 -7.40 -7.79
N ARG A 15 14.13 -7.91 -6.65
CA ARG A 15 15.56 -7.97 -6.35
C ARG A 15 15.99 -9.42 -6.17
N PHE A 16 17.10 -9.76 -6.79
CA PHE A 16 17.73 -11.08 -6.74
C PHE A 16 19.08 -10.92 -6.02
N PHE A 17 19.33 -11.73 -5.01
CA PHE A 17 20.60 -11.82 -4.32
C PHE A 17 21.27 -13.14 -4.70
N ALA A 18 22.55 -13.08 -5.06
CA ALA A 18 23.30 -14.25 -5.49
C ALA A 18 24.80 -14.07 -5.26
N CYS A 19 25.53 -15.16 -5.03
CA CYS A 19 26.98 -15.18 -4.98
C CYS A 19 27.53 -15.85 -6.26
N PRO A 20 28.26 -15.12 -7.14
CA PRO A 20 28.76 -15.69 -8.40
C PRO A 20 29.71 -16.89 -8.23
N LYS A 21 30.38 -16.99 -7.08
CA LYS A 21 31.33 -18.06 -6.75
C LYS A 21 30.69 -19.25 -6.02
N SER A 22 29.44 -19.12 -5.56
CA SER A 22 28.78 -20.15 -4.75
C SER A 22 27.92 -21.06 -5.61
N PRO A 23 28.07 -22.40 -5.52
CA PRO A 23 27.19 -23.34 -6.21
C PRO A 23 25.70 -23.16 -5.87
N SER A 24 25.39 -22.75 -4.63
CA SER A 24 24.02 -22.53 -4.17
C SER A 24 23.29 -21.41 -4.92
N SER A 25 24.02 -20.47 -5.52
CA SER A 25 23.44 -19.34 -6.25
C SER A 25 23.28 -19.60 -7.75
N ASN A 26 23.68 -20.78 -8.24
CA ASN A 26 23.64 -21.09 -9.66
C ASN A 26 22.22 -21.01 -10.23
N GLY A 27 21.20 -21.50 -9.50
CA GLY A 27 19.81 -21.42 -9.97
C GLY A 27 19.30 -19.99 -10.11
N VAL A 28 19.54 -19.13 -9.12
CA VAL A 28 19.18 -17.69 -9.22
C VAL A 28 19.86 -17.03 -10.41
N MET A 29 21.17 -17.28 -10.58
CA MET A 29 21.95 -16.68 -11.67
C MET A 29 21.53 -17.18 -13.04
N ALA A 30 21.27 -18.47 -13.19
CA ALA A 30 20.85 -19.09 -14.44
C ALA A 30 19.44 -18.63 -14.82
N TRP A 31 18.50 -18.68 -13.88
CA TRP A 31 17.14 -18.21 -14.11
C TRP A 31 17.12 -16.73 -14.52
N TYR A 32 17.88 -15.88 -13.82
CA TYR A 32 17.95 -14.46 -14.13
C TYR A 32 18.49 -14.25 -15.55
N LYS A 33 19.59 -14.90 -15.92
CA LYS A 33 20.14 -14.80 -17.29
C LYS A 33 19.16 -15.26 -18.36
N ASN A 34 18.46 -16.37 -18.12
CA ASN A 34 17.55 -16.99 -19.09
C ASN A 34 16.24 -16.20 -19.24
N ASN A 35 15.77 -15.54 -18.18
CA ASN A 35 14.44 -14.89 -18.17
C ASN A 35 14.48 -13.35 -18.22
N TYR A 36 15.61 -12.71 -17.90
CA TYR A 36 15.68 -11.26 -17.73
C TYR A 36 15.18 -10.49 -18.96
N GLN A 37 15.67 -10.81 -20.16
CA GLN A 37 15.29 -10.09 -21.38
C GLN A 37 13.78 -10.18 -21.62
N THR A 38 13.21 -11.38 -21.52
CA THR A 38 11.79 -11.62 -21.72
C THR A 38 10.93 -10.90 -20.68
N ILE A 39 11.28 -11.00 -19.39
CA ILE A 39 10.50 -10.36 -18.33
C ILE A 39 10.62 -8.84 -18.40
N LYS A 40 11.80 -8.31 -18.71
CA LYS A 40 12.04 -6.87 -18.82
C LYS A 40 11.34 -6.28 -20.04
N ALA A 41 11.29 -7.00 -21.17
CA ALA A 41 10.51 -6.60 -22.34
C ALA A 41 9.01 -6.52 -22.03
N LEU A 42 8.47 -7.44 -21.22
CA LEU A 42 7.08 -7.42 -20.77
C LEU A 42 6.78 -6.37 -19.68
N ASN A 43 7.81 -5.92 -18.94
CA ASN A 43 7.70 -5.03 -17.79
C ASN A 43 8.76 -3.91 -17.84
N PRO A 44 8.71 -3.02 -18.84
CA PRO A 44 9.81 -2.08 -19.11
C PRO A 44 10.06 -1.12 -17.93
N THR A 45 9.02 -0.72 -17.20
CA THR A 45 9.11 0.23 -16.08
C THR A 45 9.54 -0.41 -14.76
N MET A 46 9.40 -1.72 -14.58
CA MET A 46 9.71 -2.38 -13.31
C MET A 46 11.23 -2.53 -13.12
N PRO A 47 11.81 -2.03 -12.01
CA PRO A 47 13.19 -2.29 -11.66
C PRO A 47 13.40 -3.78 -11.34
N MET A 48 14.32 -4.41 -12.06
CA MET A 48 14.76 -5.80 -11.83
C MET A 48 16.26 -5.79 -11.52
N LEU A 49 16.61 -6.01 -10.26
CA LEU A 49 17.96 -5.80 -9.76
C LEU A 49 18.61 -7.14 -9.41
N LEU A 50 19.75 -7.44 -10.02
CA LEU A 50 20.64 -8.50 -9.54
C LEU A 50 21.70 -7.87 -8.64
N ARG A 51 21.81 -8.36 -7.41
CA ARG A 51 22.79 -7.94 -6.41
C ARG A 51 23.72 -9.12 -6.13
N THR A 52 24.96 -8.96 -6.56
CA THR A 52 26.00 -9.96 -6.35
C THR A 52 26.92 -9.54 -5.23
N THR A 53 27.12 -10.42 -4.26
CA THR A 53 28.12 -10.24 -3.19
C THR A 53 28.75 -11.59 -2.84
N GLU A 54 29.96 -11.56 -2.28
CA GLU A 54 30.56 -12.78 -1.77
C GLU A 54 29.74 -13.31 -0.59
N LYS A 55 29.59 -14.64 -0.53
CA LYS A 55 28.82 -15.36 0.50
C LYS A 55 27.36 -14.90 0.65
N ALA A 56 26.78 -14.29 -0.39
CA ALA A 56 25.35 -13.99 -0.41
C ALA A 56 24.53 -15.29 -0.32
N MET A 57 23.51 -15.31 0.53
CA MET A 57 22.49 -16.35 0.46
C MET A 57 21.58 -16.06 -0.73
N PRO A 58 21.32 -17.07 -1.59
CA PRO A 58 20.52 -16.86 -2.77
C PRO A 58 19.06 -16.63 -2.39
N ALA A 59 18.53 -15.46 -2.75
CA ALA A 59 17.20 -15.04 -2.34
C ALA A 59 16.57 -14.08 -3.35
N ILE A 60 15.24 -14.03 -3.34
CA ILE A 60 14.46 -13.05 -4.11
C ILE A 60 13.59 -12.28 -3.15
N THR A 61 13.49 -10.97 -3.40
CA THR A 61 12.67 -10.09 -2.58
C THR A 61 11.95 -9.05 -3.40
N THR A 62 10.89 -8.52 -2.80
CA THR A 62 10.10 -7.39 -3.29
C THR A 62 9.68 -6.53 -2.09
N GLU A 63 9.02 -5.42 -2.38
CA GLU A 63 8.38 -4.59 -1.35
C GLU A 63 6.88 -4.77 -1.43
N LEU A 64 6.28 -4.99 -0.27
CA LEU A 64 4.84 -4.96 -0.08
C LEU A 64 4.42 -3.57 0.44
N ASP A 65 3.22 -3.14 0.12
CA ASP A 65 2.57 -1.97 0.71
C ASP A 65 1.44 -2.46 1.61
N PHE A 66 1.45 -2.06 2.89
CA PHE A 66 0.42 -2.44 3.84
C PHE A 66 -0.46 -1.24 4.14
N THR A 67 -1.76 -1.47 4.21
CA THR A 67 -2.73 -0.43 4.55
C THR A 67 -3.05 -0.43 6.03
N THR A 68 -3.66 0.65 6.53
CA THR A 68 -4.27 0.69 7.86
C THR A 68 -5.25 -0.48 8.06
N ASN A 69 -6.00 -0.87 7.01
CA ASN A 69 -6.91 -2.01 7.10
C ASN A 69 -6.16 -3.34 7.30
N ASP A 70 -4.99 -3.51 6.69
CA ASP A 70 -4.16 -4.69 6.89
C ASP A 70 -3.56 -4.70 8.30
N LEU A 71 -3.14 -3.55 8.82
CA LEU A 71 -2.71 -3.39 10.20
C LEU A 71 -3.79 -3.77 11.20
N LEU A 72 -5.01 -3.25 11.04
CA LEU A 72 -6.12 -3.59 11.96
C LEU A 72 -6.47 -5.07 11.90
N LYS A 73 -6.49 -5.68 10.71
CA LYS A 73 -6.69 -7.14 10.55
C LYS A 73 -5.57 -7.93 11.24
N TYR A 74 -4.32 -7.52 11.07
CA TYR A 74 -3.17 -8.13 11.75
C TYR A 74 -3.31 -8.05 13.27
N MET A 75 -3.66 -6.88 13.81
CA MET A 75 -3.83 -6.68 15.25
C MET A 75 -4.96 -7.55 15.83
N ILE A 76 -6.10 -7.65 15.12
CA ILE A 76 -7.21 -8.52 15.52
C ILE A 76 -6.77 -9.99 15.50
N GLN A 77 -6.14 -10.45 14.41
CA GLN A 77 -5.73 -11.85 14.24
C GLN A 77 -4.66 -12.29 15.23
N THR A 78 -3.78 -11.38 15.62
CA THR A 78 -2.66 -11.67 16.55
C THR A 78 -2.97 -11.26 18.00
N ASN A 79 -4.23 -10.93 18.30
CA ASN A 79 -4.71 -10.51 19.61
C ASN A 79 -3.85 -9.41 20.25
N LYS A 80 -3.50 -8.40 19.45
CA LYS A 80 -2.74 -7.20 19.82
C LYS A 80 -3.65 -6.05 20.28
N PHE A 81 -4.83 -6.37 20.78
CA PHE A 81 -5.68 -5.39 21.44
C PHE A 81 -5.83 -5.89 22.87
N GLN A 82 -4.88 -5.52 23.72
CA GLN A 82 -4.82 -6.01 25.10
C GLN A 82 -4.92 -4.88 26.12
N ASN A 83 -5.75 -5.08 27.13
CA ASN A 83 -5.80 -4.22 28.29
C ASN A 83 -4.54 -4.39 29.15
N ALA A 84 -4.33 -3.52 30.14
CA ALA A 84 -3.16 -3.56 31.01
C ALA A 84 -3.03 -4.88 31.80
N ASP A 85 -4.14 -5.59 32.01
CA ASP A 85 -4.21 -6.91 32.66
C ASP A 85 -3.96 -8.08 31.70
N GLY A 86 -3.75 -7.82 30.41
CA GLY A 86 -3.57 -8.84 29.36
C GLY A 86 -4.87 -9.43 28.80
N SER A 87 -6.03 -8.98 29.27
CA SER A 87 -7.32 -9.37 28.69
C SER A 87 -7.54 -8.70 27.32
N THR A 88 -8.35 -9.32 26.46
CA THR A 88 -8.69 -8.74 25.15
C THR A 88 -9.53 -7.47 25.34
N ALA A 89 -9.08 -6.35 24.75
CA ALA A 89 -9.78 -5.08 24.78
C ALA A 89 -10.93 -5.05 23.77
N VAL A 90 -12.09 -5.57 24.20
CA VAL A 90 -13.29 -5.74 23.34
C VAL A 90 -13.70 -4.43 22.65
N GLU A 91 -13.70 -3.31 23.38
CA GLU A 91 -14.07 -2.00 22.83
C GLU A 91 -13.19 -1.58 21.65
N ARG A 92 -11.88 -1.81 21.75
CA ARG A 92 -10.92 -1.49 20.67
C ARG A 92 -11.02 -2.46 19.50
N VAL A 93 -11.32 -3.73 19.76
CA VAL A 93 -11.60 -4.72 18.72
C VAL A 93 -12.86 -4.34 17.94
N GLU A 94 -13.92 -3.91 18.62
CA GLU A 94 -15.15 -3.46 17.95
C GLU A 94 -14.94 -2.15 17.19
N ALA A 95 -14.20 -1.18 17.74
CA ALA A 95 -13.82 0.03 17.02
C ALA A 95 -13.00 -0.29 15.75
N ALA A 96 -12.06 -1.24 15.82
CA ALA A 96 -11.31 -1.71 14.66
C ALA A 96 -12.22 -2.34 13.59
N LYS A 97 -13.22 -3.14 14.00
CA LYS A 97 -14.21 -3.70 13.07
C LYS A 97 -15.10 -2.62 12.44
N GLN A 98 -15.50 -1.61 13.20
CA GLN A 98 -16.27 -0.47 12.69
C GLN A 98 -15.47 0.34 11.66
N TYR A 99 -14.19 0.62 11.94
CA TYR A 99 -13.30 1.27 10.98
C TYR A 99 -13.15 0.44 9.70
N LEU A 100 -12.97 -0.88 9.83
CA LEU A 100 -12.89 -1.80 8.68
C LEU A 100 -14.20 -1.87 7.86
N ALA A 101 -15.35 -1.63 8.49
CA ALA A 101 -16.66 -1.59 7.85
C ALA A 101 -17.03 -0.21 7.29
N THR A 102 -16.16 0.80 7.47
CA THR A 102 -16.41 2.16 6.98
C THR A 102 -16.51 2.20 5.45
N ASP A 103 -17.55 2.86 4.92
CA ASP A 103 -17.73 3.04 3.48
C ASP A 103 -16.80 4.13 2.93
N TRP A 104 -15.54 3.77 2.74
CA TRP A 104 -14.51 4.65 2.17
C TRP A 104 -14.81 5.11 0.75
N ALA A 105 -15.62 4.36 -0.01
CA ALA A 105 -15.99 4.72 -1.38
C ALA A 105 -16.98 5.91 -1.37
N THR A 106 -17.99 5.84 -0.50
CA THR A 106 -18.90 6.97 -0.29
C THR A 106 -18.15 8.17 0.30
N ILE A 107 -17.33 8.00 1.34
CA ILE A 107 -16.53 9.11 1.90
C ILE A 107 -15.72 9.82 0.79
N ARG A 108 -15.06 9.05 -0.07
CA ARG A 108 -14.28 9.59 -1.18
C ARG A 108 -15.17 10.32 -2.18
N ARG A 109 -16.27 9.71 -2.60
CA ARG A 109 -17.20 10.32 -3.57
C ARG A 109 -17.79 11.63 -3.05
N GLU A 110 -18.31 11.65 -1.82
CA GLU A 110 -18.92 12.85 -1.24
C GLU A 110 -17.88 13.97 -1.04
N ARG A 111 -16.63 13.61 -0.67
CA ARG A 111 -15.53 14.59 -0.61
C ARG A 111 -15.26 15.24 -1.95
N TRP A 112 -15.21 14.46 -3.04
CA TRP A 112 -14.94 14.98 -4.39
C TRP A 112 -16.14 15.70 -5.01
N ALA A 113 -17.37 15.31 -4.68
CA ALA A 113 -18.57 15.99 -5.14
C ALA A 113 -18.71 17.39 -4.53
N HIS A 114 -18.10 17.62 -3.37
CA HIS A 114 -18.19 18.87 -2.66
C HIS A 114 -17.15 19.87 -3.18
N PRO A 115 -17.59 21.00 -3.76
CA PRO A 115 -16.70 21.83 -4.55
C PRO A 115 -15.77 22.70 -3.68
N GLY A 116 -16.06 22.84 -2.38
CA GLY A 116 -15.11 23.43 -1.42
C GLY A 116 -13.88 22.57 -1.11
N PHE A 117 -13.81 21.32 -1.60
CA PHE A 117 -12.62 20.47 -1.50
C PHE A 117 -11.97 20.20 -2.86
N ASP A 118 -12.43 20.88 -3.92
CA ASP A 118 -11.87 20.73 -5.26
C ASP A 118 -10.54 21.49 -5.36
N PRO A 119 -9.41 20.80 -5.56
CA PRO A 119 -8.11 21.45 -5.70
C PRO A 119 -7.98 22.27 -6.99
N GLU A 120 -8.79 22.01 -8.02
CA GLU A 120 -8.76 22.75 -9.29
C GLU A 120 -9.46 24.11 -9.19
N HIS A 121 -10.38 24.26 -8.21
CA HIS A 121 -11.18 25.48 -8.02
C HIS A 121 -11.07 26.03 -6.59
N PRO A 122 -9.86 26.41 -6.11
CA PRO A 122 -9.63 26.79 -4.71
C PRO A 122 -10.37 28.06 -4.28
N MET A 123 -10.77 28.93 -5.23
CA MET A 123 -11.49 30.18 -4.98
C MET A 123 -12.95 30.12 -5.44
N ILE A 124 -13.63 28.99 -5.19
CA ILE A 124 -15.04 28.84 -5.57
C ILE A 124 -15.95 29.94 -5.00
N ASP A 125 -15.60 30.51 -3.85
CA ASP A 125 -16.32 31.66 -3.26
C ASP A 125 -16.37 32.87 -4.21
N GLU A 126 -15.43 33.02 -5.15
CA GLU A 126 -15.40 34.09 -6.16
C GLU A 126 -16.21 33.74 -7.42
N ILE A 127 -16.31 32.46 -7.76
CA ILE A 127 -16.95 31.94 -8.98
C ILE A 127 -18.45 31.69 -8.75
N ASP A 128 -18.79 31.10 -7.61
CA ASP A 128 -20.17 30.77 -7.21
C ASP A 128 -20.36 31.15 -5.73
N PRO A 129 -20.48 32.44 -5.37
CA PRO A 129 -20.54 32.88 -3.96
C PRO A 129 -21.65 32.20 -3.13
N ASP A 130 -22.70 31.74 -3.79
CA ASP A 130 -23.87 31.11 -3.19
C ASP A 130 -23.75 29.58 -3.10
N TRP A 131 -22.61 28.98 -3.48
CA TRP A 131 -22.44 27.52 -3.46
C TRP A 131 -22.68 26.92 -2.06
N LYS A 132 -22.38 27.65 -0.99
CA LYS A 132 -22.63 27.25 0.41
C LYS A 132 -24.11 27.24 0.77
N SER A 133 -24.97 27.83 -0.05
CA SER A 133 -26.43 27.89 0.15
C SER A 133 -27.18 26.73 -0.50
N ASP A 134 -26.54 26.02 -1.45
CA ASP A 134 -27.14 24.89 -2.17
C ASP A 134 -27.48 23.73 -1.20
N PRO A 135 -28.76 23.31 -1.12
CA PRO A 135 -29.19 22.21 -0.26
C PRO A 135 -28.49 20.88 -0.56
N ASN A 136 -28.16 20.60 -1.82
CA ASN A 136 -27.50 19.36 -2.21
C ASN A 136 -26.06 19.34 -1.71
N LYS A 137 -25.29 20.41 -1.97
CA LYS A 137 -23.90 20.54 -1.53
C LYS A 137 -23.78 20.44 0.01
N ARG A 138 -24.73 21.04 0.75
CA ARG A 138 -24.81 20.92 2.22
C ARG A 138 -25.06 19.49 2.69
N ARG A 139 -25.97 18.77 2.05
CA ARG A 139 -26.29 17.37 2.41
C ARG A 139 -25.07 16.47 2.17
N ASP A 140 -24.39 16.65 1.05
CA ASP A 140 -23.23 15.85 0.67
C ASP A 140 -22.07 16.12 1.65
N LEU A 141 -21.84 17.38 2.04
CA LEU A 141 -20.91 17.76 3.12
C LEU A 141 -21.27 17.12 4.46
N GLN A 142 -22.53 17.19 4.87
CA GLN A 142 -22.98 16.61 6.13
C GLN A 142 -22.78 15.10 6.15
N THR A 143 -23.05 14.43 5.03
CA THR A 143 -22.81 12.98 4.87
C THR A 143 -21.32 12.66 5.00
N TYR A 144 -20.46 13.41 4.30
CA TYR A 144 -19.01 13.27 4.41
C TYR A 144 -18.51 13.45 5.85
N LEU A 145 -18.90 14.55 6.51
CA LEU A 145 -18.47 14.86 7.88
C LEU A 145 -18.92 13.78 8.86
N ALA A 146 -20.18 13.34 8.80
CA ALA A 146 -20.69 12.30 9.71
C ALA A 146 -19.97 10.96 9.54
N LEU A 147 -19.61 10.56 8.31
CA LEU A 147 -18.86 9.34 8.06
C LEU A 147 -17.40 9.47 8.48
N LYS A 148 -16.79 10.65 8.25
CA LYS A 148 -15.40 10.94 8.59
C LYS A 148 -15.20 11.00 10.11
N GLU A 149 -16.09 11.70 10.82
CA GLU A 149 -16.09 11.81 12.27
C GLU A 149 -16.18 10.43 12.93
N LYS A 150 -17.10 9.58 12.49
CA LYS A 150 -17.20 8.18 12.97
C LYS A 150 -15.91 7.38 12.74
N ALA A 151 -15.26 7.55 11.60
CA ALA A 151 -14.01 6.87 11.30
C ALA A 151 -12.86 7.38 12.19
N ASP A 152 -12.84 8.67 12.49
CA ASP A 152 -11.85 9.30 13.35
C ASP A 152 -12.04 8.91 14.82
N GLU A 153 -13.29 8.94 15.32
CA GLU A 153 -13.63 8.44 16.67
C GLU A 153 -13.20 6.98 16.85
N ALA A 154 -13.49 6.12 15.85
CA ALA A 154 -13.04 4.73 15.88
C ALA A 154 -11.50 4.63 15.92
N MET A 155 -10.80 5.48 15.17
CA MET A 155 -9.33 5.51 15.16
C MET A 155 -8.74 5.99 16.49
N ASP A 156 -9.35 6.97 17.13
CA ASP A 156 -8.94 7.46 18.45
C ASP A 156 -9.08 6.37 19.51
N ILE A 157 -10.19 5.62 19.49
CA ILE A 157 -10.39 4.46 20.36
C ILE A 157 -9.32 3.39 20.07
N ILE A 158 -9.06 3.06 18.80
CA ILE A 158 -8.04 2.08 18.42
C ILE A 158 -6.64 2.47 18.96
N LYS A 159 -6.28 3.75 18.88
CA LYS A 159 -4.98 4.29 19.30
C LYS A 159 -4.86 4.54 20.80
N SER A 160 -5.95 4.52 21.56
CA SER A 160 -5.96 4.71 23.03
C SER A 160 -5.29 3.58 23.83
N GLY A 161 -4.78 2.55 23.16
CA GLY A 161 -4.12 1.41 23.80
C GLY A 161 -2.88 1.78 24.62
N PRO A 162 -2.53 0.98 25.65
CA PRO A 162 -1.34 1.24 26.47
C PRO A 162 -0.05 0.99 25.67
N ASN A 163 1.06 1.57 26.14
CA ASN A 163 2.43 1.29 25.68
C ASN A 163 2.62 1.39 24.15
N ASP A 164 1.95 2.35 23.52
CA ASP A 164 2.00 2.58 22.06
C ASP A 164 1.76 1.29 21.25
N GLU A 165 0.84 0.44 21.71
CA GLU A 165 0.54 -0.87 21.11
C GLU A 165 0.28 -0.78 19.60
N TYR A 166 -0.45 0.26 19.17
CA TYR A 166 -0.70 0.53 17.76
C TYR A 166 0.60 0.76 16.97
N THR A 167 1.46 1.68 17.42
CA THR A 167 2.75 1.99 16.78
C THR A 167 3.67 0.78 16.76
N ARG A 168 3.65 -0.04 17.81
CA ARG A 168 4.43 -1.29 17.87
C ARG A 168 3.90 -2.32 16.87
N ALA A 169 2.59 -2.43 16.70
CA ALA A 169 1.99 -3.30 15.71
C ALA A 169 2.30 -2.83 14.28
N GLU A 170 2.24 -1.51 14.04
CA GLU A 170 2.65 -0.89 12.78
C GLU A 170 4.10 -1.23 12.45
N ASN A 171 5.03 -0.98 13.39
CA ASN A 171 6.44 -1.34 13.22
C ASN A 171 6.64 -2.84 12.96
N SER A 172 5.89 -3.70 13.65
CA SER A 172 5.94 -5.15 13.43
C SER A 172 5.51 -5.53 12.01
N LEU A 173 4.50 -4.86 11.47
CA LEU A 173 4.03 -5.08 10.11
C LEU A 173 5.00 -4.50 9.06
N LEU A 174 5.61 -3.34 9.34
CA LEU A 174 6.65 -2.75 8.50
C LEU A 174 7.89 -3.65 8.40
N LEU A 175 8.26 -4.38 9.45
CA LEU A 175 9.33 -5.38 9.38
C LEU A 175 9.00 -6.54 8.42
N CYS A 176 7.72 -6.80 8.15
CA CYS A 176 7.26 -7.79 7.18
C CYS A 176 7.16 -7.23 5.75
N GLN A 177 7.49 -5.96 5.52
CA GLN A 177 7.38 -5.30 4.22
C GLN A 177 8.32 -5.89 3.16
N ARG A 178 9.45 -6.43 3.62
CA ARG A 178 10.41 -7.16 2.79
C ARG A 178 10.25 -8.65 3.00
N VAL A 179 9.91 -9.37 1.92
CA VAL A 179 9.78 -10.84 1.94
C VAL A 179 11.00 -11.44 1.26
N ASP A 180 11.91 -12.02 2.05
CA ASP A 180 13.11 -12.69 1.54
C ASP A 180 12.81 -14.18 1.32
N LEU A 181 12.63 -14.59 0.06
CA LEU A 181 12.41 -15.99 -0.30
C LEU A 181 13.73 -16.64 -0.70
N TRP A 182 14.21 -17.56 0.11
CA TRP A 182 15.42 -18.32 -0.19
C TRP A 182 15.14 -19.36 -1.28
N CYS A 183 16.02 -19.40 -2.27
CA CYS A 183 15.89 -20.29 -3.42
C CYS A 183 17.28 -20.61 -3.96
N ALA A 184 17.53 -21.88 -4.25
CA ALA A 184 18.80 -22.36 -4.80
C ALA A 184 18.65 -22.85 -6.25
N GLY A 185 17.47 -23.37 -6.62
CA GLY A 185 17.15 -23.89 -7.97
C GLY A 185 16.38 -22.92 -8.87
N GLU A 186 16.45 -23.10 -10.19
CA GLU A 186 15.69 -22.28 -11.16
C GLU A 186 14.17 -22.41 -10.97
N ASP A 187 13.67 -23.61 -10.66
CA ASP A 187 12.25 -23.83 -10.41
C ASP A 187 11.78 -23.17 -9.10
N GLU A 188 12.62 -23.19 -8.07
CA GLU A 188 12.34 -22.50 -6.80
C GLU A 188 12.27 -20.99 -7.02
N VAL A 189 13.15 -20.45 -7.87
CA VAL A 189 13.15 -19.04 -8.28
C VAL A 189 11.86 -18.70 -9.01
N GLU A 190 11.43 -19.51 -10.00
CA GLU A 190 10.17 -19.29 -10.73
C GLU A 190 8.97 -19.28 -9.77
N HIS A 191 8.87 -20.27 -8.86
CA HIS A 191 7.79 -20.33 -7.87
C HIS A 191 7.84 -19.16 -6.87
N ALA A 192 9.03 -18.75 -6.45
CA ALA A 192 9.21 -17.60 -5.57
C ALA A 192 8.71 -16.31 -6.24
N VAL A 193 9.05 -16.07 -7.51
CA VAL A 193 8.54 -14.89 -8.24
C VAL A 193 7.02 -14.95 -8.42
N GLN A 194 6.46 -16.13 -8.71
CA GLN A 194 5.00 -16.33 -8.76
C GLN A 194 4.34 -16.02 -7.41
N HIS A 195 4.93 -16.49 -6.31
CA HIS A 195 4.43 -16.23 -4.96
C HIS A 195 4.46 -14.73 -4.64
N LEU A 196 5.58 -14.07 -4.91
CA LEU A 196 5.71 -12.61 -4.74
C LEU A 196 4.65 -11.87 -5.57
N TYR A 197 4.42 -12.27 -6.83
CA TYR A 197 3.35 -11.71 -7.65
C TYR A 197 1.96 -11.86 -7.01
N MET A 198 1.65 -13.02 -6.42
CA MET A 198 0.38 -13.25 -5.72
C MET A 198 0.25 -12.39 -4.46
N LEU A 199 1.34 -12.22 -3.70
CA LEU A 199 1.39 -11.29 -2.57
C LEU A 199 1.19 -9.84 -3.02
N GLY A 200 1.89 -9.42 -4.07
CA GLY A 200 1.70 -8.10 -4.69
C GLY A 200 0.27 -7.88 -5.17
N LYS A 201 -0.39 -8.90 -5.75
CA LYS A 201 -1.81 -8.81 -6.11
C LYS A 201 -2.71 -8.52 -4.91
N ARG A 202 -2.34 -9.00 -3.73
CA ARG A 202 -3.11 -8.82 -2.50
C ARG A 202 -2.84 -7.50 -1.81
N PHE A 203 -1.58 -7.08 -1.74
CA PHE A 203 -1.16 -5.96 -0.89
C PHE A 203 -0.82 -4.70 -1.69
N ASN A 204 -0.18 -4.85 -2.85
CA ASN A 204 0.25 -3.74 -3.69
C ASN A 204 -0.88 -3.35 -4.64
N ASN A 205 -1.81 -2.55 -4.15
CA ASN A 205 -2.84 -2.00 -5.02
C ASN A 205 -2.26 -0.85 -5.88
N SER A 206 -1.80 -1.20 -7.09
CA SER A 206 -1.24 -0.25 -8.06
C SER A 206 -2.15 0.90 -8.47
N GLU A 207 -3.47 0.81 -8.25
CA GLU A 207 -4.38 1.92 -8.52
C GLU A 207 -4.11 3.11 -7.60
N ARG A 208 -3.54 2.90 -6.39
CA ARG A 208 -3.07 4.00 -5.54
C ARG A 208 -2.04 4.91 -6.20
N PHE A 209 -1.17 4.34 -7.05
CA PHE A 209 -0.15 5.11 -7.76
C PHE A 209 -0.68 5.76 -9.04
N LYS A 210 -1.85 5.35 -9.55
CA LYS A 210 -2.49 6.03 -10.67
C LYS A 210 -3.15 7.32 -10.23
N ASP A 211 -3.87 7.27 -9.11
CA ASP A 211 -4.55 8.44 -8.54
C ASP A 211 -3.56 9.51 -8.02
N GLN A 212 -2.32 9.12 -7.66
CA GLN A 212 -1.28 10.06 -7.24
C GLN A 212 -0.64 10.82 -8.40
N ASN A 213 -0.68 10.29 -9.63
CA ASN A 213 0.05 10.87 -10.75
C ASN A 213 -0.76 11.90 -11.55
N GLU A 214 -2.09 11.96 -11.41
CA GLU A 214 -2.88 13.02 -12.06
C GLU A 214 -2.72 14.39 -11.37
N PHE A 215 -2.41 14.41 -10.06
CA PHE A 215 -2.34 15.65 -9.27
C PHE A 215 -0.92 16.10 -8.89
N ILE A 216 0.12 15.32 -9.20
CA ILE A 216 1.50 15.82 -9.18
C ILE A 216 1.80 16.40 -10.56
N THR A 217 1.10 17.48 -10.91
CA THR A 217 1.70 18.49 -11.77
C THR A 217 2.69 19.22 -10.86
N GLU A 218 3.98 19.13 -11.16
CA GLU A 218 4.98 19.94 -10.48
C GLU A 218 4.54 21.41 -10.62
N PHE A 219 4.09 22.00 -9.51
CA PHE A 219 3.84 23.44 -9.45
C PHE A 219 5.21 24.11 -9.61
N TYR A 220 5.46 24.66 -10.80
CA TYR A 220 6.60 25.54 -11.06
C TYR A 220 6.16 26.97 -10.81
N PRO A 221 6.40 27.56 -9.62
CA PRO A 221 6.24 29.00 -9.42
C PRO A 221 7.33 29.71 -10.24
N GLY A 222 7.08 29.96 -11.52
CA GLY A 222 8.05 30.62 -12.39
C GLY A 222 7.82 30.50 -13.89
N ALA A 223 6.97 29.58 -14.36
CA ALA A 223 6.48 29.68 -15.73
C ALA A 223 5.32 30.68 -15.74
N SER A 224 5.58 31.88 -16.23
CA SER A 224 4.51 32.83 -16.53
C SER A 224 3.62 32.22 -17.61
N ASP A 225 2.36 31.96 -17.29
CA ASP A 225 1.32 31.67 -18.26
C ASP A 225 1.06 32.95 -19.08
N PHE A 226 1.85 33.15 -20.13
CA PHE A 226 1.60 34.12 -21.20
C PHE A 226 1.26 33.37 -22.49
#